data_AF-A0A7J8XJX2-F1
#
_entry.id   AF-A0A7J8XJX2-F1
#
_cell.length_a   1.000
_cell.length_b   1.000
_cell.length_c   1.000
_cell.angle_alpha   90.00
_cell.angle_beta   90.00
_cell.angle_gamma   90.00
#
_symmetry.space_group_name_H-M   'P 1'
#
loop_
_entity.id
_entity.type
_entity.pdbx_description
1 polymer ?
#
loop_
_entity_poly.entity_id
_entity_poly.type
_entity_poly.pdbx_seq_one_letter_code
_entity_poly.pdbx_strand_id
1 'polypeptide(L)'
;STAAAASSASLIEAASDRSGLSLSPSDRLKVSSLGFGGNFNSFFGASVSTRSSSLQLSYTKCNSRSIQPIKATATEIPPTIPSFGRIGRLVLRIATSRDDIDVVAVNDPFIDAKYMAYMFKYDSTHGPFKGTIRVVDESTLEINGKQIQVVSKRDPAEIPWGDYGAEFVVESSGVFTTLAKASAHMKGGAKKVVISAPSADAPMFVVGVNENTYNPSMDIVSNASCTTNCLAPLAKVVHEEFGIVEGLMTTVHATTATQKTVDGPSMKDWRGGRGAGQNIIPSSTGAAKAVGKVLPELNGKLTGMAFRVPTPNVSVVDLTCRLQKSASYEDVKAVIKYAAEGPLKGILGYTDEDVVSNDFVGDS
;
A
#
# COMPACT_ATOMS: atom_id res chain seq x y z
N SER A 1 13.69 -36.56 -27.89
CA SER A 1 12.39 -36.56 -28.56
C SER A 1 12.01 -35.10 -28.82
N THR A 2 12.28 -34.57 -30.02
CA THR A 2 11.28 -34.39 -31.11
C THR A 2 10.01 -33.68 -30.61
N ALA A 3 9.54 -32.55 -31.13
CA ALA A 3 9.82 -31.85 -32.38
C ALA A 3 9.37 -30.38 -32.30
N ALA A 4 9.81 -29.61 -33.29
CA ALA A 4 9.49 -28.22 -33.59
C ALA A 4 8.21 -28.06 -34.46
N ALA A 5 7.95 -26.78 -34.82
CA ALA A 5 7.07 -26.23 -35.86
C ALA A 5 5.62 -25.91 -35.43
N ALA A 6 5.12 -24.66 -35.44
CA ALA A 6 5.05 -23.57 -36.44
C ALA A 6 3.85 -23.67 -37.42
N SER A 7 2.98 -22.65 -37.40
CA SER A 7 2.19 -22.04 -38.51
C SER A 7 1.13 -21.13 -37.86
N SER A 8 1.05 -19.80 -38.04
CA SER A 8 0.97 -18.87 -39.20
C SER A 8 -0.44 -18.75 -39.81
N ALA A 9 -1.04 -17.55 -39.66
CA ALA A 9 -1.92 -16.79 -40.58
C ALA A 9 -3.25 -17.44 -41.05
N SER A 10 -4.37 -16.77 -41.37
CA SER A 10 -4.80 -15.35 -41.39
C SER A 10 -6.29 -15.29 -41.81
N LEU A 11 -7.03 -14.31 -41.29
CA LEU A 11 -8.03 -13.41 -41.94
C LEU A 11 -9.29 -13.89 -42.73
N ILE A 12 -10.38 -13.11 -42.51
CA ILE A 12 -11.45 -12.59 -43.42
C ILE A 12 -12.92 -13.11 -43.31
N GLU A 13 -13.83 -12.11 -43.13
CA GLU A 13 -15.28 -11.96 -43.45
C GLU A 13 -16.34 -12.89 -42.82
N ALA A 14 -17.63 -12.53 -42.68
CA ALA A 14 -18.42 -11.30 -42.51
C ALA A 14 -19.92 -11.73 -42.39
N ALA A 15 -20.72 -10.91 -41.71
CA ALA A 15 -22.18 -10.72 -41.83
C ALA A 15 -23.17 -11.90 -41.57
N SER A 16 -24.13 -11.68 -40.67
CA SER A 16 -25.52 -11.31 -41.04
C SER A 16 -26.48 -11.33 -39.84
N ASP A 17 -27.47 -10.44 -39.95
CA ASP A 17 -28.55 -10.10 -39.04
C ASP A 17 -29.34 -11.26 -38.42
N ARG A 18 -29.84 -11.01 -37.19
CA ARG A 18 -31.28 -11.20 -36.91
C ARG A 18 -31.76 -10.30 -35.76
N SER A 19 -32.77 -9.53 -36.13
CA SER A 19 -33.61 -8.61 -35.39
C SER A 19 -34.41 -9.23 -34.24
N GLY A 20 -34.58 -8.45 -33.17
CA GLY A 20 -35.89 -8.19 -32.53
C GLY A 20 -36.33 -9.11 -31.39
N LEU A 21 -36.43 -8.57 -30.16
CA LEU A 21 -37.68 -8.04 -29.60
C LEU A 21 -37.53 -7.76 -28.09
N SER A 22 -38.35 -6.82 -27.64
CA SER A 22 -38.25 -5.99 -26.45
C SER A 22 -39.12 -6.46 -25.26
N LEU A 23 -38.67 -6.04 -24.06
CA LEU A 23 -39.45 -5.58 -22.88
C LEU A 23 -40.15 -6.60 -21.93
N SER A 24 -39.92 -6.32 -20.64
CA SER A 24 -40.42 -6.84 -19.34
C SER A 24 -41.90 -6.44 -19.03
N PRO A 25 -42.51 -6.60 -17.81
CA PRO A 25 -42.04 -7.12 -16.50
C PRO A 25 -43.09 -7.96 -15.70
N SER A 26 -42.83 -8.10 -14.38
CA SER A 26 -43.72 -8.41 -13.23
C SER A 26 -43.98 -9.88 -12.85
N ASP A 27 -43.50 -10.25 -11.66
CA ASP A 27 -44.42 -10.71 -10.61
C ASP A 27 -43.88 -10.43 -9.19
N ARG A 28 -44.75 -9.80 -8.39
CA ARG A 28 -44.59 -9.47 -6.98
C ARG A 28 -45.05 -10.66 -6.14
N LEU A 29 -44.29 -11.04 -5.11
CA LEU A 29 -44.83 -11.87 -4.02
C LEU A 29 -44.71 -11.13 -2.68
N LYS A 30 -45.84 -11.19 -1.96
CA LYS A 30 -46.23 -10.39 -0.80
C LYS A 30 -45.54 -10.86 0.48
N VAL A 31 -45.18 -9.86 1.29
CA VAL A 31 -44.94 -9.98 2.73
C VAL A 31 -46.28 -10.14 3.46
N SER A 32 -46.34 -11.03 4.46
CA SER A 32 -47.32 -10.93 5.54
C SER A 32 -46.66 -11.28 6.87
N SER A 33 -46.60 -10.27 7.73
CA SER A 33 -46.37 -10.32 9.17
C SER A 33 -47.62 -10.78 9.92
N LEU A 34 -47.46 -11.52 11.02
CA LEU A 34 -48.35 -11.51 12.19
C LEU A 34 -47.59 -12.09 13.40
N GLY A 35 -47.65 -11.38 14.52
CA GLY A 35 -46.91 -11.67 15.74
C GLY A 35 -47.78 -12.15 16.92
N PHE A 36 -47.19 -11.98 18.11
CA PHE A 36 -47.62 -12.35 19.48
C PHE A 36 -47.51 -13.84 19.80
N GLY A 37 -46.96 -14.31 20.93
CA GLY A 37 -46.50 -13.70 22.18
C GLY A 37 -46.65 -14.76 23.29
N GLY A 38 -45.77 -14.78 24.29
CA GLY A 38 -46.02 -15.51 25.56
C GLY A 38 -44.91 -16.43 26.07
N ASN A 39 -44.26 -16.00 27.15
CA ASN A 39 -43.47 -16.81 28.10
C ASN A 39 -44.32 -17.96 28.70
N PHE A 40 -43.70 -19.10 29.05
CA PHE A 40 -43.53 -19.57 30.44
C PHE A 40 -42.90 -20.98 30.53
N ASN A 41 -41.86 -21.05 31.35
CA ASN A 41 -41.31 -22.14 32.16
C ASN A 41 -42.00 -23.52 32.26
N SER A 42 -41.12 -24.55 32.30
CA SER A 42 -40.99 -25.52 33.41
C SER A 42 -41.79 -26.84 33.43
N PHE A 43 -41.02 -27.92 33.24
CA PHE A 43 -40.90 -29.14 34.08
C PHE A 43 -41.95 -30.28 34.04
N PHE A 44 -41.37 -31.50 34.13
CA PHE A 44 -41.89 -32.83 34.48
C PHE A 44 -42.94 -33.43 33.53
N GLY A 45 -42.90 -34.69 33.10
CA GLY A 45 -42.19 -35.89 33.57
C GLY A 45 -43.10 -37.10 33.33
N ALA A 46 -42.51 -38.30 33.21
CA ALA A 46 -43.12 -39.64 33.15
C ALA A 46 -43.79 -40.02 31.80
N SER A 47 -43.18 -40.84 30.93
CA SER A 47 -42.93 -42.30 31.00
C SER A 47 -44.17 -43.17 30.76
N VAL A 48 -44.18 -43.94 29.67
CA VAL A 48 -44.59 -45.35 29.68
C VAL A 48 -43.75 -46.14 28.66
N SER A 49 -43.24 -47.26 29.17
CA SER A 49 -42.39 -48.27 28.56
C SER A 49 -43.21 -49.28 27.75
N THR A 50 -42.70 -49.70 26.60
CA THR A 50 -42.93 -51.06 26.08
C THR A 50 -41.59 -51.69 25.70
N ARG A 51 -41.25 -52.76 26.42
CA ARG A 51 -40.12 -53.65 26.14
C ARG A 51 -40.44 -54.50 24.91
N SER A 52 -39.43 -54.73 24.07
CA SER A 52 -39.20 -56.09 23.56
C SER A 52 -37.72 -56.32 23.28
N SER A 53 -37.25 -57.47 23.78
CA SER A 53 -36.01 -58.22 23.55
C SER A 53 -35.65 -58.32 22.05
N SER A 54 -34.43 -58.57 21.58
CA SER A 54 -33.13 -59.01 22.11
C SER A 54 -32.19 -59.03 20.89
N LEU A 55 -30.88 -58.80 21.07
CA LEU A 55 -29.80 -59.52 20.39
C LEU A 55 -28.45 -58.89 20.77
N GLN A 56 -27.62 -59.70 21.43
CA GLN A 56 -26.24 -59.39 21.79
C GLN A 56 -25.35 -59.68 20.57
N LEU A 57 -24.57 -58.69 20.15
CA LEU A 57 -23.41 -58.91 19.28
C LEU A 57 -22.18 -58.26 19.92
N SER A 58 -21.21 -59.12 20.24
CA SER A 58 -19.93 -58.80 20.83
C SER A 58 -19.05 -58.01 19.87
N TYR A 59 -18.52 -56.86 20.33
CA TYR A 59 -17.40 -56.18 19.68
C TYR A 59 -16.23 -56.01 20.66
N THR A 60 -15.09 -56.55 20.24
CA THR A 60 -13.82 -56.61 20.95
C THR A 60 -13.25 -55.21 21.19
N LYS A 61 -12.84 -54.91 22.44
CA LYS A 61 -12.17 -53.67 22.87
C LYS A 61 -10.92 -53.40 22.00
N CYS A 62 -10.92 -52.28 21.27
CA CYS A 62 -9.69 -51.66 20.79
C CYS A 62 -9.18 -50.70 21.88
N ASN A 63 -7.92 -50.86 22.30
CA ASN A 63 -7.26 -50.04 23.31
C ASN A 63 -7.14 -48.59 22.82
N SER A 64 -7.95 -47.68 23.37
CA SER A 64 -7.77 -46.25 23.19
C SER A 64 -6.49 -45.79 23.90
N ARG A 65 -5.41 -45.56 23.16
CA ARG A 65 -4.28 -44.78 23.69
C ARG A 65 -4.77 -43.36 23.92
N SER A 66 -4.73 -42.89 25.16
CA SER A 66 -5.01 -41.51 25.53
C SER A 66 -3.89 -40.61 24.99
N ILE A 67 -4.12 -39.98 23.84
CA ILE A 67 -3.24 -38.93 23.34
C ILE A 67 -3.50 -37.68 24.19
N GLN A 68 -2.59 -37.38 25.11
CA GLN A 68 -2.58 -36.10 25.83
C GLN A 68 -2.31 -34.96 24.83
N PRO A 69 -3.08 -33.86 24.84
CA PRO A 69 -2.86 -32.76 23.91
C PRO A 69 -1.51 -32.09 24.20
N ILE A 70 -0.66 -32.01 23.18
CA ILE A 70 0.62 -31.29 23.22
C ILE A 70 0.30 -29.80 23.37
N LYS A 71 0.75 -29.20 24.48
CA LYS A 71 0.68 -27.75 24.70
C LYS A 71 1.85 -27.10 23.96
N ALA A 72 1.60 -26.59 22.76
CA ALA A 72 2.57 -25.78 22.03
C ALA A 72 2.51 -24.31 22.51
N THR A 73 3.66 -23.67 22.66
CA THR A 73 3.78 -22.24 22.94
C THR A 73 4.46 -21.58 21.75
N ALA A 74 3.88 -20.50 21.21
CA ALA A 74 4.49 -19.70 20.16
C ALA A 74 5.29 -18.55 20.79
N THR A 75 6.49 -18.29 20.28
CA THR A 75 7.27 -17.08 20.59
C THR A 75 7.18 -16.15 19.38
N GLU A 76 6.83 -14.88 19.61
CA GLU A 76 6.82 -13.86 18.57
C GLU A 76 8.14 -13.08 18.61
N ILE A 77 8.86 -13.07 17.48
CA ILE A 77 9.92 -12.09 17.22
C ILE A 77 9.25 -10.91 16.50
N PRO A 78 9.44 -9.66 16.96
CA PRO A 78 8.85 -8.51 16.28
C PRO A 78 9.41 -8.38 14.85
N PRO A 79 8.57 -8.05 13.86
CA PRO A 79 9.01 -7.93 12.47
C PRO A 79 9.94 -6.72 12.30
N THR A 80 11.03 -6.94 11.59
CA THR A 80 12.01 -5.93 11.19
C THR A 80 11.75 -5.52 9.74
N ILE A 81 11.60 -4.22 9.47
CA ILE A 81 11.43 -3.69 8.11
C ILE A 81 12.79 -3.15 7.64
N PRO A 82 13.34 -3.64 6.52
CA PRO A 82 14.57 -3.11 5.93
C PRO A 82 14.43 -1.64 5.52
N SER A 83 15.34 -0.78 5.96
CA SER A 83 15.47 0.62 5.53
C SER A 83 15.88 0.72 4.05
N PHE A 84 16.72 -0.21 3.57
CA PHE A 84 16.98 -0.45 2.16
C PHE A 84 15.91 -1.38 1.54
N GLY A 85 14.66 -1.15 1.95
CA GLY A 85 13.47 -1.82 1.47
C GLY A 85 12.98 -1.29 0.12
N ARG A 86 11.68 -1.40 -0.14
CA ARG A 86 11.07 -0.96 -1.40
C ARG A 86 11.34 0.52 -1.70
N ILE A 87 11.06 1.41 -0.75
CA ILE A 87 11.25 2.85 -0.94
C ILE A 87 12.73 3.21 -1.05
N GLY A 88 13.57 2.77 -0.10
CA GLY A 88 15.00 3.08 -0.11
C GLY A 88 15.72 2.69 -1.42
N ARG A 89 15.42 1.50 -1.97
CA ARG A 89 16.00 1.08 -3.26
C ARG A 89 15.50 1.89 -4.45
N LEU A 90 14.22 2.26 -4.47
CA LEU A 90 13.65 3.04 -5.57
C LEU A 90 14.12 4.50 -5.53
N VAL A 91 14.25 5.09 -4.33
CA VAL A 91 14.89 6.39 -4.14
C VAL A 91 16.33 6.36 -4.67
N LEU A 92 17.12 5.32 -4.32
CA LEU A 92 18.46 5.17 -4.86
C LEU A 92 18.46 5.02 -6.39
N ARG A 93 17.55 4.22 -6.98
CA ARG A 93 17.45 4.10 -8.45
C ARG A 93 17.22 5.46 -9.11
N ILE A 94 16.28 6.26 -8.60
CA ILE A 94 15.98 7.59 -9.13
C ILE A 94 17.16 8.54 -8.92
N ALA A 95 17.78 8.54 -7.73
CA ALA A 95 18.92 9.39 -7.46
C ALA A 95 20.11 9.08 -8.38
N THR A 96 20.33 7.82 -8.74
CA THR A 96 21.43 7.43 -9.65
C THR A 96 21.24 7.89 -11.10
N SER A 97 20.03 8.27 -11.50
CA SER A 97 19.76 8.85 -12.81
C SER A 97 19.73 10.38 -12.79
N ARG A 98 19.92 11.00 -11.62
CA ARG A 98 19.94 12.44 -11.45
C ARG A 98 21.37 12.94 -11.27
N ASP A 99 21.61 14.15 -11.75
CA ASP A 99 22.88 14.86 -11.67
C ASP A 99 22.95 15.81 -10.46
N ASP A 100 21.81 16.12 -9.85
CA ASP A 100 21.68 17.02 -8.70
C ASP A 100 21.64 16.31 -7.33
N ILE A 101 21.72 14.97 -7.30
CA ILE A 101 21.70 14.18 -6.07
C ILE A 101 22.83 13.14 -6.09
N ASP A 102 23.66 13.15 -5.05
CA ASP A 102 24.66 12.13 -4.78
C ASP A 102 24.28 11.32 -3.54
N VAL A 103 24.07 10.02 -3.72
CA VAL A 103 23.89 9.10 -2.58
C VAL A 103 25.25 8.60 -2.14
N VAL A 104 25.68 9.04 -0.95
CA VAL A 104 27.02 8.73 -0.41
C VAL A 104 27.03 7.54 0.54
N ALA A 105 25.89 7.22 1.17
CA ALA A 105 25.79 6.13 2.13
C ALA A 105 24.38 5.52 2.18
N VAL A 106 24.31 4.24 2.53
CA VAL A 106 23.09 3.48 2.82
C VAL A 106 23.25 2.73 4.14
N ASN A 107 22.20 2.66 4.94
CA ASN A 107 22.18 1.87 6.17
C ASN A 107 21.08 0.81 6.11
N ASP A 108 21.42 -0.44 6.40
CA ASP A 108 20.46 -1.50 6.74
C ASP A 108 21.12 -2.58 7.61
N PRO A 109 20.62 -2.84 8.83
CA PRO A 109 21.20 -3.83 9.74
C PRO A 109 20.76 -5.27 9.44
N PHE A 110 19.93 -5.51 8.42
CA PHE A 110 19.36 -6.83 8.13
C PHE A 110 19.94 -7.48 6.87
N ILE A 111 20.73 -6.74 6.09
CA ILE A 111 21.31 -7.21 4.82
C ILE A 111 22.74 -6.69 4.68
N ASP A 112 23.63 -7.52 4.11
CA ASP A 112 25.02 -7.14 3.82
C ASP A 112 25.15 -6.49 2.42
N ALA A 113 26.33 -5.96 2.08
CA ALA A 113 26.58 -5.32 0.80
C ALA A 113 26.30 -6.24 -0.40
N LYS A 114 26.62 -7.54 -0.30
CA LYS A 114 26.36 -8.52 -1.36
C LYS A 114 24.87 -8.70 -1.61
N TYR A 115 24.08 -8.79 -0.54
CA TYR A 115 22.64 -8.94 -0.63
C TYR A 115 21.96 -7.63 -1.07
N MET A 116 22.43 -6.47 -0.59
CA MET A 116 22.02 -5.17 -1.11
C MET A 116 22.21 -5.07 -2.63
N ALA A 117 23.38 -5.46 -3.13
CA ALA A 117 23.68 -5.44 -4.55
C ALA A 117 22.74 -6.35 -5.35
N TYR A 118 22.46 -7.55 -4.84
CA TYR A 118 21.48 -8.46 -5.45
C TYR A 118 20.07 -7.85 -5.49
N MET A 119 19.56 -7.36 -4.36
CA MET A 119 18.21 -6.78 -4.25
C MET A 119 18.04 -5.48 -5.05
N PHE A 120 19.13 -4.74 -5.26
CA PHE A 120 19.11 -3.55 -6.10
C PHE A 120 19.16 -3.91 -7.59
N LYS A 121 20.00 -4.89 -7.96
CA LYS A 121 20.17 -5.36 -9.34
C LYS A 121 18.89 -5.98 -9.90
N TYR A 122 18.18 -6.77 -9.10
CA TYR A 122 16.97 -7.48 -9.53
C TYR A 122 15.75 -7.03 -8.72
N ASP A 123 14.78 -6.40 -9.40
CA ASP A 123 13.50 -6.02 -8.79
C ASP A 123 12.33 -6.64 -9.57
N SER A 124 11.45 -7.35 -8.87
CA SER A 124 10.33 -8.06 -9.50
C SER A 124 9.25 -7.15 -10.07
N THR A 125 9.21 -5.88 -9.65
CA THR A 125 8.22 -4.90 -10.13
C THR A 125 8.82 -4.03 -11.23
N HIS A 126 10.01 -3.49 -11.01
CA HIS A 126 10.63 -2.49 -11.89
C HIS A 126 11.74 -3.07 -12.77
N GLY A 127 11.84 -4.40 -12.83
CA GLY A 127 12.82 -5.12 -13.61
C GLY A 127 14.28 -4.93 -13.15
N PRO A 128 15.23 -5.45 -13.94
CA PRO A 128 16.65 -5.33 -13.66
C PRO A 128 17.13 -3.87 -13.72
N PHE A 129 18.03 -3.50 -12.81
CA PHE A 129 18.71 -2.20 -12.87
C PHE A 129 19.52 -2.09 -14.17
N LYS A 130 19.44 -0.92 -14.83
CA LYS A 130 20.04 -0.69 -16.15
C LYS A 130 21.49 -0.23 -16.09
N GLY A 131 21.92 0.33 -14.96
CA GLY A 131 23.30 0.74 -14.74
C GLY A 131 24.21 -0.39 -14.27
N THR A 132 25.41 -0.01 -13.82
CA THR A 132 26.36 -0.95 -13.24
C THR A 132 26.25 -0.96 -11.72
N ILE A 133 26.35 -2.13 -11.12
CA ILE A 133 26.49 -2.29 -9.67
C ILE A 133 27.54 -3.35 -9.37
N ARG A 134 28.49 -3.00 -8.49
CA ARG A 134 29.58 -3.88 -8.05
C ARG A 134 29.74 -3.76 -6.54
N VAL A 135 30.03 -4.89 -5.89
CA VAL A 135 30.49 -4.91 -4.50
C VAL A 135 32.00 -4.70 -4.53
N VAL A 136 32.49 -3.62 -3.94
CA VAL A 136 33.93 -3.33 -3.85
C VAL A 136 34.51 -4.10 -2.66
N ASP A 137 33.85 -3.98 -1.50
CA ASP A 137 34.18 -4.70 -0.27
C ASP A 137 32.92 -4.84 0.62
N GLU A 138 33.07 -5.27 1.87
CA GLU A 138 31.96 -5.49 2.82
C GLU A 138 31.21 -4.20 3.20
N SER A 139 31.87 -3.05 3.07
CA SER A 139 31.38 -1.72 3.46
C SER A 139 31.16 -0.77 2.28
N THR A 140 31.40 -1.20 1.03
CA THR A 140 31.37 -0.31 -0.13
C THR A 140 30.70 -0.95 -1.35
N LEU A 141 29.70 -0.26 -1.88
CA LEU A 141 29.11 -0.51 -3.19
C LEU A 141 29.62 0.51 -4.20
N GLU A 142 29.75 0.11 -5.45
CA GLU A 142 29.95 1.01 -6.58
C GLU A 142 28.75 0.92 -7.52
N ILE A 143 28.11 2.06 -7.78
CA ILE A 143 26.97 2.17 -8.68
C ILE A 143 27.28 3.24 -9.74
N ASN A 144 27.26 2.86 -11.01
CA ASN A 144 27.62 3.76 -12.13
C ASN A 144 28.97 4.47 -11.93
N GLY A 145 29.95 3.78 -11.31
CA GLY A 145 31.27 4.33 -11.00
C GLY A 145 31.34 5.21 -9.74
N LYS A 146 30.21 5.50 -9.08
CA LYS A 146 30.17 6.24 -7.80
C LYS A 146 30.20 5.27 -6.63
N GLN A 147 31.03 5.56 -5.62
CA GLN A 147 31.11 4.76 -4.40
C GLN A 147 30.05 5.16 -3.39
N ILE A 148 29.42 4.17 -2.76
CA ILE A 148 28.38 4.33 -1.75
C ILE A 148 28.76 3.47 -0.54
N GLN A 149 28.84 4.11 0.61
CA GLN A 149 29.19 3.47 1.88
C GLN A 149 28.01 2.66 2.42
N VAL A 150 28.27 1.45 2.89
CA VAL A 150 27.28 0.53 3.46
C VAL A 150 27.48 0.47 4.96
N VAL A 151 26.41 0.74 5.68
CA VAL A 151 26.35 0.75 7.14
C VAL A 151 25.29 -0.25 7.61
N SER A 152 25.52 -0.89 8.76
CA SER A 152 24.60 -1.89 9.33
C SER A 152 24.32 -1.62 10.80
N LYS A 153 23.81 -0.42 11.11
CA LYS A 153 23.43 -0.01 12.47
C LYS A 153 21.92 -0.08 12.66
N ARG A 154 21.51 -0.56 13.84
CA ARG A 154 20.10 -0.61 14.26
C ARG A 154 19.63 0.69 14.89
N ASP A 155 20.49 1.34 15.66
CA ASP A 155 20.23 2.66 16.21
C ASP A 155 20.65 3.72 15.18
N PRO A 156 19.73 4.57 14.69
CA PRO A 156 20.07 5.66 13.79
C PRO A 156 21.11 6.64 14.33
N ALA A 157 21.24 6.75 15.66
CA ALA A 157 22.24 7.62 16.30
C ALA A 157 23.68 7.12 16.15
N GLU A 158 23.88 5.83 15.84
CA GLU A 158 25.20 5.23 15.64
C GLU A 158 25.67 5.29 14.18
N ILE A 159 24.84 5.77 13.26
CA ILE A 159 25.19 5.87 11.83
C ILE A 159 26.01 7.14 11.62
N PRO A 160 27.28 7.05 11.17
CA PRO A 160 28.15 8.21 11.04
C PRO A 160 27.93 8.96 9.71
N TRP A 161 26.73 9.51 9.52
CA TRP A 161 26.36 10.27 8.31
C TRP A 161 27.34 11.38 7.96
N GLY A 162 27.84 12.11 8.97
CA GLY A 162 28.79 13.21 8.80
C GLY A 162 30.13 12.76 8.20
N ASP A 163 30.61 11.56 8.57
CA ASP A 163 31.87 11.01 8.05
C ASP A 163 31.80 10.73 6.54
N TYR A 164 30.59 10.52 6.02
CA TYR A 164 30.33 10.29 4.59
C TYR A 164 29.87 11.55 3.84
N GLY A 165 29.74 12.69 4.53
CA GLY A 165 29.22 13.93 3.93
C GLY A 165 27.71 13.91 3.65
N ALA A 166 26.95 13.02 4.30
CA ALA A 166 25.50 12.93 4.10
C ALA A 166 24.77 14.06 4.84
N GLU A 167 24.33 15.09 4.12
CA GLU A 167 23.58 16.20 4.71
C GLU A 167 22.08 15.90 4.86
N PHE A 168 21.50 15.22 3.87
CA PHE A 168 20.08 14.84 3.84
C PHE A 168 19.95 13.33 3.99
N VAL A 169 19.07 12.89 4.90
CA VAL A 169 18.75 11.48 5.12
C VAL A 169 17.31 11.20 4.74
N VAL A 170 17.09 10.15 3.95
CA VAL A 170 15.76 9.59 3.71
C VAL A 170 15.49 8.50 4.73
N GLU A 171 14.58 8.75 5.66
CA GLU A 171 14.16 7.77 6.65
C GLU A 171 13.03 6.91 6.08
N SER A 172 13.41 5.72 5.59
CA SER A 172 12.53 4.77 4.90
C SER A 172 12.40 3.40 5.58
N SER A 173 12.74 3.29 6.87
CA SER A 173 12.53 2.06 7.67
C SER A 173 11.05 1.87 8.03
N GLY A 174 10.29 2.96 8.14
CA GLY A 174 8.90 2.95 8.62
C GLY A 174 8.77 2.84 10.14
N VAL A 175 9.88 2.89 10.90
CA VAL A 175 9.90 2.78 12.37
C VAL A 175 10.17 4.13 13.06
N PHE A 176 10.98 4.99 12.44
CA PHE A 176 11.41 6.28 12.98
C PHE A 176 10.61 7.45 12.42
N THR A 177 9.27 7.38 12.49
CA THR A 177 8.36 8.32 11.81
C THR A 177 7.92 9.53 12.64
N THR A 178 8.50 9.75 13.83
CA THR A 178 8.23 10.94 14.66
C THR A 178 9.46 11.83 14.75
N LEU A 179 9.28 13.11 15.06
CA LEU A 179 10.39 14.07 15.25
C LEU A 179 11.46 13.52 16.20
N ALA A 180 11.05 13.05 17.38
CA ALA A 180 11.97 12.54 18.40
C ALA A 180 12.75 11.29 17.95
N LYS A 181 12.16 10.45 17.10
CA LYS A 181 12.82 9.25 16.59
C LYS A 181 13.74 9.56 15.42
N ALA A 182 13.26 10.34 14.46
CA ALA A 182 14.04 10.76 13.29
C ALA A 182 15.22 11.66 13.67
N SER A 183 15.13 12.43 14.76
CA SER A 183 16.23 13.26 15.25
C SER A 183 17.47 12.46 15.66
N ALA A 184 17.35 11.14 15.85
CA ALA A 184 18.49 10.28 16.10
C ALA A 184 19.52 10.34 14.96
N HIS A 185 19.10 10.46 13.69
CA HIS A 185 20.02 10.63 12.56
C HIS A 185 20.91 11.87 12.67
N MET A 186 20.41 12.94 13.30
CA MET A 186 21.17 14.18 13.45
C MET A 186 22.38 14.01 14.38
N LYS A 187 22.32 13.09 15.34
CA LYS A 187 23.49 12.73 16.18
C LYS A 187 24.64 12.15 15.36
N GLY A 188 24.30 11.49 14.26
CA GLY A 188 25.23 10.94 13.28
C GLY A 188 25.82 11.98 12.32
N GLY A 189 25.42 13.25 12.41
CA GLY A 189 25.91 14.33 11.55
C GLY A 189 25.00 14.70 10.36
N ALA A 190 23.82 14.08 10.24
CA ALA A 190 22.82 14.50 9.25
C ALA A 190 22.28 15.90 9.61
N LYS A 191 22.11 16.77 8.60
CA LYS A 191 21.52 18.11 8.79
C LYS A 191 20.01 18.09 8.64
N LYS A 192 19.49 17.27 7.71
CA LYS A 192 18.07 17.18 7.36
C LYS A 192 17.61 15.75 7.28
N VAL A 193 16.35 15.50 7.67
CA VAL A 193 15.72 14.18 7.57
C VAL A 193 14.36 14.29 6.88
N VAL A 194 14.15 13.48 5.85
CA VAL A 194 12.88 13.33 5.14
C VAL A 194 12.30 11.96 5.45
N ILE A 195 11.22 11.93 6.21
CA ILE A 195 10.48 10.72 6.56
C ILE A 195 9.64 10.30 5.34
N SER A 196 9.85 9.08 4.84
CA SER A 196 9.16 8.56 3.64
C SER A 196 7.77 7.98 3.94
N ALA A 197 7.10 8.49 4.97
CA ALA A 197 5.80 8.04 5.46
C ALA A 197 5.11 9.18 6.24
N PRO A 198 3.78 9.13 6.46
CA PRO A 198 3.11 10.10 7.30
C PRO A 198 3.70 10.14 8.70
N SER A 199 3.90 11.35 9.21
CA SER A 199 4.32 11.60 10.58
C SER A 199 3.15 12.06 11.45
N ALA A 200 3.20 11.70 12.74
CA ALA A 200 2.25 12.19 13.71
C ALA A 200 2.50 13.67 14.07
N ASP A 201 3.77 14.09 14.08
CA ASP A 201 4.24 15.35 14.64
C ASP A 201 5.16 16.16 13.70
N ALA A 202 5.81 15.54 12.71
CA ALA A 202 6.61 16.26 11.72
C ALA A 202 5.72 16.96 10.67
N PRO A 203 6.09 18.17 10.21
CA PRO A 203 5.38 18.86 9.14
C PRO A 203 5.42 18.02 7.85
N MET A 204 4.27 17.95 7.17
CA MET A 204 4.10 17.17 5.94
C MET A 204 4.07 18.07 4.72
N PHE A 205 4.76 17.63 3.67
CA PHE A 205 4.80 18.29 2.38
C PHE A 205 4.40 17.35 1.26
N VAL A 206 3.69 17.90 0.28
CA VAL A 206 3.40 17.29 -1.01
C VAL A 206 3.84 18.29 -2.08
N VAL A 207 4.72 17.85 -2.97
CA VAL A 207 5.23 18.68 -4.07
C VAL A 207 4.09 18.99 -5.06
N GLY A 208 4.03 20.21 -5.58
CA GLY A 208 2.92 20.75 -6.36
C GLY A 208 1.74 21.23 -5.52
N VAL A 209 1.84 21.21 -4.18
CA VAL A 209 0.71 21.50 -3.29
C VAL A 209 1.10 22.53 -2.24
N ASN A 210 2.06 22.21 -1.37
CA ASN A 210 2.42 23.07 -0.23
C ASN A 210 3.93 23.15 0.05
N GLU A 211 4.78 22.69 -0.85
CA GLU A 211 6.24 22.74 -0.72
C GLU A 211 6.77 24.17 -0.53
N ASN A 212 6.07 25.17 -1.05
CA ASN A 212 6.39 26.60 -0.85
C ASN A 212 6.25 27.07 0.61
N THR A 213 5.57 26.29 1.46
CA THR A 213 5.45 26.56 2.90
C THR A 213 6.61 25.98 3.71
N TYR A 214 7.53 25.24 3.07
CA TYR A 214 8.72 24.72 3.73
C TYR A 214 9.63 25.87 4.19
N ASN A 215 10.06 25.80 5.45
CA ASN A 215 11.06 26.71 6.01
C ASN A 215 12.38 25.96 6.18
N PRO A 216 13.53 26.50 5.73
CA PRO A 216 14.85 25.91 5.96
C PRO A 216 15.22 25.66 7.43
N SER A 217 14.51 26.20 8.42
CA SER A 217 14.67 25.86 9.83
C SER A 217 13.99 24.53 10.21
N MET A 218 13.18 23.95 9.34
CA MET A 218 12.55 22.64 9.55
C MET A 218 13.58 21.56 9.20
N ASP A 219 14.19 20.96 10.23
CA ASP A 219 15.22 19.94 10.03
C ASP A 219 14.66 18.57 9.68
N ILE A 220 13.45 18.27 10.15
CA ILE A 220 12.81 16.98 9.99
C ILE A 220 11.42 17.21 9.41
N VAL A 221 11.17 16.63 8.25
CA VAL A 221 9.91 16.75 7.52
C VAL A 221 9.42 15.38 7.06
N SER A 222 8.16 15.29 6.67
CA SER A 222 7.57 14.07 6.10
C SER A 222 7.07 14.34 4.68
N ASN A 223 7.34 13.41 3.78
CA ASN A 223 6.81 13.45 2.40
C ASN A 223 5.41 12.81 2.29
N ALA A 224 4.65 12.83 3.40
CA ALA A 224 3.33 12.23 3.53
C ALA A 224 3.28 10.74 3.10
N SER A 225 2.17 10.31 2.50
CA SER A 225 2.00 8.95 1.94
C SER A 225 1.81 9.00 0.42
N CYS A 226 2.03 7.88 -0.27
CA CYS A 226 1.71 7.73 -1.69
C CYS A 226 0.26 8.13 -2.01
N THR A 227 -0.72 7.69 -1.19
CA THR A 227 -2.12 8.05 -1.38
C THR A 227 -2.38 9.55 -1.18
N THR A 228 -1.70 10.20 -0.23
CA THR A 228 -1.81 11.66 -0.04
C THR A 228 -1.20 12.42 -1.22
N ASN A 229 -0.04 11.97 -1.74
CA ASN A 229 0.59 12.56 -2.91
C ASN A 229 -0.25 12.38 -4.18
N CYS A 230 -1.04 11.30 -4.30
CA CYS A 230 -1.99 11.11 -5.40
C CYS A 230 -3.23 12.01 -5.25
N LEU A 231 -3.82 12.05 -4.05
CA LEU A 231 -5.09 12.76 -3.82
C LEU A 231 -4.94 14.28 -3.72
N ALA A 232 -3.87 14.79 -3.10
CA ALA A 232 -3.77 16.22 -2.79
C ALA A 232 -3.67 17.12 -4.05
N PRO A 233 -2.88 16.81 -5.09
CA PRO A 233 -2.86 17.59 -6.32
C PRO A 233 -4.23 17.62 -7.01
N LEU A 234 -4.90 16.47 -7.11
CA LEU A 234 -6.26 16.37 -7.67
C LEU A 234 -7.26 17.22 -6.86
N ALA A 235 -7.23 17.08 -5.53
CA ALA A 235 -8.12 17.81 -4.65
C ALA A 235 -7.88 19.33 -4.69
N LYS A 236 -6.62 19.77 -4.79
CA LYS A 236 -6.24 21.17 -4.97
C LYS A 236 -6.89 21.75 -6.23
N VAL A 237 -6.68 21.12 -7.37
CA VAL A 237 -7.22 21.58 -8.66
C VAL A 237 -8.74 21.67 -8.62
N VAL A 238 -9.41 20.62 -8.13
CA VAL A 238 -10.88 20.59 -8.05
C VAL A 238 -11.40 21.62 -7.03
N HIS A 239 -10.71 21.81 -5.90
CA HIS A 239 -11.13 22.74 -4.87
C HIS A 239 -10.98 24.20 -5.31
N GLU A 240 -9.86 24.56 -5.94
CA GLU A 240 -9.60 25.93 -6.37
C GLU A 240 -10.59 26.39 -7.45
N GLU A 241 -10.98 25.49 -8.37
CA GLU A 241 -11.92 25.85 -9.45
C GLU A 241 -13.39 25.75 -9.04
N PHE A 242 -13.76 24.69 -8.32
CA PHE A 242 -15.18 24.35 -8.08
C PHE A 242 -15.60 24.40 -6.61
N GLY A 243 -14.65 24.45 -5.68
CA GLY A 243 -14.89 24.38 -4.25
C GLY A 243 -15.41 23.01 -3.81
N ILE A 244 -14.57 22.21 -3.16
CA ILE A 244 -15.01 20.98 -2.48
C ILE A 244 -15.72 21.33 -1.16
N VAL A 245 -16.96 20.85 -1.01
CA VAL A 245 -17.75 20.98 0.23
C VAL A 245 -17.44 19.82 1.18
N GLU A 246 -17.50 18.60 0.67
CA GLU A 246 -17.19 17.36 1.38
C GLU A 246 -16.78 16.28 0.37
N GLY A 247 -15.99 15.30 0.81
CA GLY A 247 -15.59 14.19 -0.04
C GLY A 247 -15.14 12.96 0.74
N LEU A 248 -15.36 11.81 0.13
CA LEU A 248 -14.98 10.51 0.64
C LEU A 248 -14.09 9.81 -0.38
N MET A 249 -12.93 9.35 0.07
CA MET A 249 -11.95 8.67 -0.76
C MET A 249 -11.91 7.17 -0.45
N THR A 250 -11.84 6.37 -1.50
CA THR A 250 -11.42 4.97 -1.42
C THR A 250 -10.12 4.82 -2.21
N THR A 251 -9.11 4.18 -1.63
CA THR A 251 -7.95 3.74 -2.43
C THR A 251 -7.93 2.23 -2.57
N VAL A 252 -7.94 1.75 -3.80
CA VAL A 252 -7.66 0.34 -4.11
C VAL A 252 -6.16 0.24 -4.27
N HIS A 253 -5.52 -0.34 -3.25
CA HIS A 253 -4.10 -0.18 -3.03
C HIS A 253 -3.36 -1.51 -3.16
N ALA A 254 -2.24 -1.50 -3.88
CA ALA A 254 -1.35 -2.64 -4.02
C ALA A 254 -0.85 -3.18 -2.67
N THR A 255 -0.41 -4.42 -2.71
CA THR A 255 0.22 -5.13 -1.60
C THR A 255 1.50 -4.42 -1.16
N THR A 256 1.74 -4.41 0.16
CA THR A 256 2.92 -3.78 0.77
C THR A 256 3.68 -4.76 1.65
N ALA A 257 4.94 -4.42 1.98
CA ALA A 257 5.82 -5.28 2.79
C ALA A 257 5.31 -5.57 4.22
N THR A 258 4.33 -4.80 4.71
CA THR A 258 3.74 -5.06 6.04
C THR A 258 2.71 -6.19 6.04
N GLN A 259 2.21 -6.59 4.87
CA GLN A 259 1.24 -7.68 4.74
C GLN A 259 1.93 -9.05 4.69
N LYS A 260 1.15 -10.12 4.87
CA LYS A 260 1.68 -11.49 4.97
C LYS A 260 1.40 -12.30 3.72
N THR A 261 2.27 -13.25 3.41
CA THR A 261 2.07 -14.20 2.30
C THR A 261 0.95 -15.20 2.60
N VAL A 262 0.82 -15.58 3.86
CA VAL A 262 -0.23 -16.45 4.43
C VAL A 262 -0.78 -15.83 5.71
N ASP A 263 -1.91 -16.33 6.19
CA ASP A 263 -2.53 -15.83 7.43
C ASP A 263 -1.56 -15.89 8.62
N GLY A 264 -1.37 -14.77 9.30
CA GLY A 264 -0.45 -14.63 10.44
C GLY A 264 -0.65 -13.35 11.25
N PRO A 265 0.16 -13.15 12.31
CA PRO A 265 0.03 -12.01 13.20
C PRO A 265 0.36 -10.69 12.50
N SER A 266 -0.39 -9.64 12.81
CA SER A 266 -0.16 -8.29 12.32
C SER A 266 -0.17 -7.30 13.46
N MET A 267 0.88 -6.46 13.50
CA MET A 267 1.11 -5.47 14.55
C MET A 267 0.22 -4.24 14.43
N LYS A 268 -0.30 -3.98 13.22
CA LYS A 268 -1.05 -2.75 12.93
C LYS A 268 -2.56 -2.95 13.08
N ASP A 269 -3.08 -4.00 12.45
CA ASP A 269 -4.49 -4.37 12.48
C ASP A 269 -4.68 -5.85 12.12
N TRP A 270 -5.76 -6.47 12.59
CA TRP A 270 -6.00 -7.90 12.38
C TRP A 270 -6.19 -8.30 10.91
N ARG A 271 -6.78 -7.41 10.09
CA ARG A 271 -7.11 -7.71 8.69
C ARG A 271 -5.84 -7.79 7.83
N GLY A 272 -4.85 -6.94 8.11
CA GLY A 272 -3.55 -6.94 7.44
C GLY A 272 -2.70 -8.18 7.71
N GLY A 273 -3.08 -9.02 8.68
CA GLY A 273 -2.47 -10.32 8.93
C GLY A 273 -2.93 -11.42 7.98
N ARG A 274 -4.01 -11.20 7.22
CA ARG A 274 -4.53 -12.18 6.26
C ARG A 274 -3.66 -12.24 5.00
N GLY A 275 -3.60 -13.40 4.36
CA GLY A 275 -2.80 -13.63 3.15
C GLY A 275 -3.09 -12.62 2.04
N ALA A 276 -2.06 -11.87 1.64
CA ALA A 276 -2.17 -10.75 0.71
C ALA A 276 -2.50 -11.16 -0.73
N GLY A 277 -2.05 -12.35 -1.14
CA GLY A 277 -2.29 -12.86 -2.50
C GLY A 277 -3.70 -13.40 -2.73
N GLN A 278 -4.52 -13.52 -1.66
CA GLN A 278 -5.79 -14.24 -1.68
C GLN A 278 -6.99 -13.35 -1.33
N ASN A 279 -6.78 -12.14 -0.81
CA ASN A 279 -7.84 -11.34 -0.20
C ASN A 279 -7.92 -9.92 -0.76
N ILE A 280 -9.13 -9.38 -0.78
CA ILE A 280 -9.39 -7.94 -0.75
C ILE A 280 -9.50 -7.55 0.73
N ILE A 281 -8.58 -6.72 1.23
CA ILE A 281 -8.43 -6.46 2.67
C ILE A 281 -8.79 -5.00 2.97
N PRO A 282 -9.94 -4.72 3.62
CA PRO A 282 -10.27 -3.37 4.02
C PRO A 282 -9.32 -2.89 5.12
N SER A 283 -8.82 -1.66 5.00
CA SER A 283 -7.87 -1.02 5.91
C SER A 283 -8.24 0.44 6.14
N SER A 284 -8.04 0.93 7.37
CA SER A 284 -8.17 2.36 7.65
C SER A 284 -6.95 3.12 7.11
N THR A 285 -7.17 4.35 6.64
CA THR A 285 -6.10 5.22 6.18
C THR A 285 -6.33 6.65 6.65
N GLY A 286 -5.25 7.30 7.10
CA GLY A 286 -5.24 8.72 7.40
C GLY A 286 -4.96 9.60 6.17
N ALA A 287 -4.75 9.02 4.99
CA ALA A 287 -4.22 9.74 3.83
C ALA A 287 -5.14 10.87 3.35
N ALA A 288 -6.45 10.66 3.29
CA ALA A 288 -7.42 11.71 2.95
C ALA A 288 -7.51 12.80 4.03
N LYS A 289 -7.44 12.42 5.31
CA LYS A 289 -7.37 13.40 6.41
C LYS A 289 -6.08 14.22 6.35
N ALA A 290 -4.98 13.62 5.91
CA ALA A 290 -3.70 14.30 5.74
C ALA A 290 -3.73 15.35 4.61
N VAL A 291 -4.65 15.24 3.64
CA VAL A 291 -4.88 16.31 2.65
C VAL A 291 -5.25 17.61 3.37
N GLY A 292 -6.09 17.56 4.40
CA GLY A 292 -6.42 18.73 5.23
C GLY A 292 -5.24 19.35 5.99
N LYS A 293 -4.11 18.65 6.12
CA LYS A 293 -2.89 19.21 6.71
C LYS A 293 -2.03 19.95 5.70
N VAL A 294 -2.04 19.51 4.43
CA VAL A 294 -1.28 20.15 3.33
C VAL A 294 -2.11 21.20 2.57
N LEU A 295 -3.43 21.09 2.63
CA LEU A 295 -4.42 22.03 2.11
C LEU A 295 -5.40 22.38 3.25
N PRO A 296 -5.06 23.36 4.11
CA PRO A 296 -5.85 23.69 5.30
C PRO A 296 -7.33 24.01 5.04
N GLU A 297 -7.66 24.55 3.86
CA GLU A 297 -9.01 24.84 3.39
C GLU A 297 -9.90 23.59 3.15
N LEU A 298 -9.26 22.42 3.08
CA LEU A 298 -9.89 21.10 3.01
C LEU A 298 -9.90 20.36 4.36
N ASN A 299 -9.40 20.97 5.43
CA ASN A 299 -9.39 20.35 6.74
C ASN A 299 -10.82 20.02 7.22
N GLY A 300 -11.02 18.76 7.62
CA GLY A 300 -12.33 18.24 8.03
C GLY A 300 -13.30 17.92 6.89
N LYS A 301 -12.97 18.23 5.63
CA LYS A 301 -13.85 17.97 4.47
C LYS A 301 -13.59 16.63 3.79
N LEU A 302 -12.37 16.10 3.92
CA LEU A 302 -11.95 14.86 3.27
C LEU A 302 -11.59 13.80 4.30
N THR A 303 -12.14 12.60 4.11
CA THR A 303 -11.74 11.38 4.81
C THR A 303 -11.84 10.20 3.86
N GLY A 304 -11.43 9.00 4.28
CA GLY A 304 -11.47 7.86 3.39
C GLY A 304 -11.03 6.55 4.01
N MET A 305 -11.00 5.53 3.16
CA MET A 305 -10.62 4.17 3.51
C MET A 305 -9.78 3.54 2.38
N ALA A 306 -9.22 2.36 2.64
CA ALA A 306 -8.46 1.62 1.65
C ALA A 306 -8.92 0.16 1.54
N PHE A 307 -8.78 -0.42 0.35
CA PHE A 307 -8.81 -1.87 0.14
C PHE A 307 -7.45 -2.31 -0.40
N ARG A 308 -6.75 -3.18 0.33
CA ARG A 308 -5.53 -3.81 -0.20
C ARG A 308 -5.92 -4.94 -1.13
N VAL A 309 -5.33 -4.99 -2.31
CA VAL A 309 -5.64 -6.01 -3.34
C VAL A 309 -4.38 -6.78 -3.77
N PRO A 310 -4.53 -7.97 -4.39
CA PRO A 310 -3.43 -8.83 -4.82
C PRO A 310 -2.63 -8.31 -6.04
N THR A 311 -2.32 -7.02 -6.10
CA THR A 311 -1.41 -6.43 -7.10
C THR A 311 -0.06 -6.08 -6.44
N PRO A 312 1.08 -6.28 -7.11
CA PRO A 312 2.40 -6.05 -6.52
C PRO A 312 2.79 -4.57 -6.46
N ASN A 313 2.22 -3.74 -7.32
CA ASN A 313 2.41 -2.29 -7.35
C ASN A 313 1.24 -1.62 -8.09
N VAL A 314 1.27 -0.28 -8.10
CA VAL A 314 0.25 0.63 -8.62
C VAL A 314 -1.04 0.54 -7.81
N SER A 315 -1.62 1.71 -7.55
CA SER A 315 -2.81 1.88 -6.74
C SER A 315 -3.66 2.96 -7.37
N VAL A 316 -4.96 2.95 -7.08
CA VAL A 316 -5.89 3.94 -7.62
C VAL A 316 -6.61 4.63 -6.47
N VAL A 317 -6.89 5.92 -6.66
CA VAL A 317 -7.73 6.75 -5.79
C VAL A 317 -9.07 6.96 -6.50
N ASP A 318 -10.14 6.62 -5.80
CA ASP A 318 -11.51 7.00 -6.13
C ASP A 318 -11.92 8.11 -5.16
N LEU A 319 -12.21 9.30 -5.69
CA LEU A 319 -12.69 10.44 -4.92
C LEU A 319 -14.13 10.75 -5.33
N THR A 320 -15.07 10.44 -4.43
CA THR A 320 -16.43 10.96 -4.52
C THR A 320 -16.51 12.26 -3.74
N CYS A 321 -16.79 13.38 -4.39
CA CYS A 321 -16.90 14.67 -3.72
C CYS A 321 -18.10 15.48 -4.20
N ARG A 322 -18.59 16.37 -3.33
CA ARG A 322 -19.64 17.32 -3.63
C ARG A 322 -19.04 18.71 -3.81
N LEU A 323 -19.32 19.31 -4.96
CA LEU A 323 -18.80 20.62 -5.35
C LEU A 323 -19.76 21.74 -4.92
N GLN A 324 -19.21 22.93 -4.70
CA GLN A 324 -19.97 24.15 -4.40
C GLN A 324 -20.48 24.81 -5.68
N LYS A 325 -19.60 24.96 -6.67
CA LYS A 325 -19.92 25.41 -8.03
C LYS A 325 -20.30 24.20 -8.86
N SER A 326 -21.46 24.26 -9.52
CA SER A 326 -21.86 23.23 -10.49
C SER A 326 -20.89 23.19 -11.67
N ALA A 327 -20.57 21.98 -12.12
CA ALA A 327 -19.68 21.74 -13.25
C ALA A 327 -20.18 20.51 -14.01
N SER A 328 -20.02 20.51 -15.34
CA SER A 328 -20.15 19.29 -16.12
C SER A 328 -18.90 18.41 -15.94
N TYR A 329 -19.00 17.13 -16.29
CA TYR A 329 -17.82 16.25 -16.27
C TYR A 329 -16.73 16.71 -17.24
N GLU A 330 -17.13 17.31 -18.37
CA GLU A 330 -16.20 17.89 -19.34
C GLU A 330 -15.42 19.08 -18.76
N ASP A 331 -16.08 19.94 -17.97
CA ASP A 331 -15.40 21.05 -17.30
C ASP A 331 -14.35 20.54 -16.29
N VAL A 332 -14.70 19.50 -15.52
CA VAL A 332 -13.77 18.88 -14.56
C VAL A 332 -12.56 18.29 -15.27
N LYS A 333 -12.77 17.54 -16.36
CA LYS A 333 -11.68 16.99 -17.18
C LYS A 333 -10.79 18.09 -17.75
N ALA A 334 -11.37 19.15 -18.30
CA ALA A 334 -10.62 20.25 -18.91
C ALA A 334 -9.69 20.93 -17.90
N VAL A 335 -10.15 21.14 -16.66
CA VAL A 335 -9.37 21.81 -15.62
C VAL A 335 -8.26 20.90 -15.07
N ILE A 336 -8.52 19.60 -14.91
CA ILE A 336 -7.48 18.63 -14.56
C ILE A 336 -6.42 18.55 -15.67
N LYS A 337 -6.83 18.49 -16.93
CA LYS A 337 -5.92 18.48 -18.08
C LYS A 337 -5.06 19.74 -18.13
N TYR A 338 -5.67 20.90 -17.98
CA TYR A 338 -4.95 22.18 -17.92
C TYR A 338 -3.91 22.20 -16.80
N ALA A 339 -4.27 21.73 -15.60
CA ALA A 339 -3.35 21.67 -14.47
C ALA A 339 -2.18 20.71 -14.73
N ALA A 340 -2.47 19.53 -15.29
CA ALA A 340 -1.48 18.50 -15.64
C ALA A 340 -0.50 18.96 -16.73
N GLU A 341 -0.98 19.71 -17.74
CA GLU A 341 -0.14 20.22 -18.83
C GLU A 341 0.57 21.53 -18.49
N GLY A 342 0.16 22.20 -17.40
CA GLY A 342 0.68 23.49 -16.95
C GLY A 342 1.32 23.43 -15.56
N PRO A 343 0.69 24.02 -14.52
CA PRO A 343 1.33 24.26 -13.22
C PRO A 343 1.72 23.00 -12.45
N LEU A 344 1.11 21.85 -12.72
CA LEU A 344 1.39 20.57 -12.04
C LEU A 344 2.07 19.55 -12.97
N LYS A 345 2.66 20.00 -14.08
CA LYS A 345 3.37 19.13 -15.00
C LYS A 345 4.51 18.39 -14.30
N GLY A 346 4.53 17.06 -14.46
CA GLY A 346 5.47 16.17 -13.77
C GLY A 346 5.05 15.78 -12.35
N ILE A 347 3.88 16.22 -11.89
CA ILE A 347 3.27 15.82 -10.61
C ILE A 347 1.88 15.20 -10.84
N LEU A 348 1.05 15.86 -11.65
CA LEU A 348 -0.27 15.38 -12.05
C LEU A 348 -0.26 15.05 -13.54
N GLY A 349 -0.65 13.82 -13.88
CA GLY A 349 -0.88 13.39 -15.27
C GLY A 349 -2.36 13.43 -15.66
N TYR A 350 -2.63 13.41 -16.97
CA TYR A 350 -3.98 13.28 -17.53
C TYR A 350 -3.93 12.27 -18.68
N THR A 351 -4.92 11.38 -18.76
CA THR A 351 -5.13 10.46 -19.88
C THR A 351 -6.63 10.24 -20.09
N ASP A 352 -7.02 10.07 -21.36
CA ASP A 352 -8.36 9.67 -21.81
C ASP A 352 -8.35 8.30 -22.50
N GLU A 353 -7.26 7.55 -22.38
CA GLU A 353 -7.11 6.18 -22.87
C GLU A 353 -7.67 5.14 -21.86
N ASP A 354 -8.04 3.96 -22.37
CA ASP A 354 -8.55 2.83 -21.58
C ASP A 354 -7.42 2.08 -20.86
N VAL A 355 -6.81 2.73 -19.87
CA VAL A 355 -5.65 2.24 -19.10
C VAL A 355 -6.02 1.29 -17.96
N VAL A 356 -5.08 0.42 -17.60
CA VAL A 356 -5.13 -0.45 -16.42
C VAL A 356 -3.91 -0.24 -15.54
N SER A 357 -3.90 -0.84 -14.33
CA SER A 357 -2.86 -0.55 -13.32
C SER A 357 -1.43 -0.83 -13.79
N ASN A 358 -1.20 -1.80 -14.67
CA ASN A 358 0.15 -2.13 -15.13
C ASN A 358 0.75 -1.07 -16.06
N ASP A 359 -0.09 -0.25 -16.70
CA ASP A 359 0.38 0.79 -17.63
C ASP A 359 1.12 1.92 -16.89
N PHE A 360 0.88 2.05 -15.58
CA PHE A 360 1.54 3.03 -14.71
C PHE A 360 2.74 2.46 -13.93
N VAL A 361 3.18 1.24 -14.23
CA VAL A 361 4.36 0.67 -13.56
C VAL A 361 5.62 1.41 -14.01
N GLY A 362 6.23 2.15 -13.10
CA GLY A 362 7.44 2.94 -13.40
C GLY A 362 7.15 4.35 -13.89
N ASP A 363 5.89 4.77 -13.92
CA ASP A 363 5.49 6.18 -14.00
C ASP A 363 6.01 6.93 -12.76
N SER A 364 6.46 8.18 -12.94
CA SER A 364 7.22 8.95 -11.96
C SER A 364 6.64 10.33 -11.73
#